data_AF-T1I6J6-F1
#
_entry.id   AF-T1I6J6-F1
#
_cell.length_a   1.000
_cell.length_b   1.000
_cell.length_c   1.000
_cell.angle_alpha   90.00
_cell.angle_beta   90.00
_cell.angle_gamma   90.00
#
_symmetry.space_group_name_H-M   'P 1'
#
loop_
_entity.id
_entity.type
_entity.pdbx_description
1 polymer ?
#
loop_
_entity_poly.entity_id
_entity_poly.type
_entity_poly.pdbx_seq_one_letter_code
_entity_poly.pdbx_strand_id
1 'polypeptide(L)' 'MVSFSLDGEQYHANQVKFVPELNNLRNGAFNVTIPLHGRLARYLKVQLYFSARWILLSEVSFDSGNLQTFFN' A
#
# COMPACT_ATOMS: atom_id res chain seq x y z
N MET A 1 0.56 0.04 -7.33
CA MET A 1 0.11 1.44 -7.14
C MET A 1 -0.83 1.47 -5.95
N VAL A 2 -0.80 2.52 -5.12
CA VAL A 2 -1.69 2.69 -3.97
C VAL A 2 -2.38 4.04 -4.05
N SER A 3 -3.71 4.02 -4.12
CA SER A 3 -4.55 5.21 -4.13
C SER A 3 -5.30 5.35 -2.80
N PHE A 4 -5.58 6.59 -2.41
CA PHE A 4 -6.13 6.95 -1.12
C PHE A 4 -7.53 7.56 -1.31
N SER A 5 -8.45 7.31 -0.40
CA SER A 5 -9.77 7.94 -0.39
C SER A 5 -10.34 8.06 1.03
N LEU A 6 -11.16 9.08 1.28
CA LEU A 6 -11.92 9.25 2.52
C LEU A 6 -13.31 8.61 2.44
N ASP A 7 -13.90 8.55 1.25
CA ASP A 7 -15.28 8.13 1.00
C ASP A 7 -15.41 6.78 0.28
N GLY A 8 -14.33 6.29 -0.33
CA GLY A 8 -14.29 5.06 -1.12
C GLY A 8 -14.65 5.24 -2.61
N GLU A 9 -15.08 6.45 -3.00
CA GLU A 9 -15.55 6.76 -4.36
C GLU A 9 -14.52 7.62 -5.10
N GLN A 10 -14.12 8.73 -4.48
CA GLN A 10 -13.15 9.66 -5.04
C GLN A 10 -11.76 9.38 -4.49
N TYR A 11 -10.83 9.08 -5.38
CA TYR A 11 -9.45 8.78 -5.02
C TYR A 11 -8.54 9.96 -5.31
N HIS A 12 -7.63 10.25 -4.38
CA HIS A 12 -6.66 11.32 -4.56
C HIS A 12 -5.76 11.05 -5.78
N ALA A 13 -5.50 12.09 -6.58
CA ALA A 13 -4.67 12.00 -7.78
C ALA A 13 -3.21 11.59 -7.49
N ASN A 14 -2.72 11.89 -6.29
CA ASN A 14 -1.34 11.71 -5.88
C ASN A 14 -1.03 10.27 -5.41
N GLN A 15 -1.40 9.24 -6.16
CA GLN A 15 -1.09 7.85 -5.81
C GLN A 15 0.40 7.56 -5.55
N VAL A 16 0.68 6.55 -4.72
CA VAL A 16 2.02 6.01 -4.53
C VAL A 16 2.30 4.95 -5.61
N LYS A 17 3.32 5.17 -6.43
CA LYS A 17 3.88 4.17 -7.33
C LYS A 17 5.10 3.54 -6.65
N PHE A 18 5.11 2.22 -6.56
CA PHE A 18 6.18 1.47 -5.91
C PHE A 18 6.50 0.25 -6.74
N VAL A 19 7.79 0.02 -6.98
CA VAL A 19 8.33 -1.16 -7.65
C VAL A 19 9.28 -1.82 -6.67
N PRO A 20 8.98 -3.03 -6.17
CA PRO A 20 9.88 -3.73 -5.27
C PRO A 20 11.18 -4.12 -5.98
N GLU A 21 12.31 -3.99 -5.30
CA GLU A 21 13.58 -4.52 -5.79
C GLU A 21 13.65 -6.02 -5.55
N LEU A 22 13.65 -6.80 -6.63
CA LEU A 22 13.59 -8.27 -6.60
C LEU A 22 14.98 -8.93 -6.74
N ASN A 23 16.05 -8.13 -6.70
CA ASN A 23 17.39 -8.53 -7.13
C ASN A 23 18.02 -9.65 -6.27
N ASN A 24 17.48 -9.93 -5.07
CA ASN A 24 18.00 -10.91 -4.12
C ASN A 24 17.01 -12.01 -3.74
N LEU A 25 15.98 -12.28 -4.54
CA LEU A 25 15.01 -13.35 -4.29
C LEU A 25 15.57 -14.75 -4.59
N ARG A 26 16.60 -15.14 -3.84
CA ARG A 26 17.21 -16.46 -3.92
C ARG A 26 16.53 -17.41 -2.93
N ASN A 27 15.26 -17.79 -3.15
CA ASN A 27 14.59 -18.95 -2.51
C ASN A 27 13.51 -18.65 -1.44
N GLY A 28 12.50 -17.79 -1.70
CA GLY A 28 11.33 -17.79 -0.81
C GLY A 28 10.31 -16.67 -1.02
N ALA A 29 9.31 -16.68 -0.12
CA ALA A 29 8.43 -15.54 0.11
C ALA A 29 9.20 -14.42 0.83
N PHE A 30 8.87 -13.17 0.54
CA PHE A 30 9.54 -12.01 1.13
C PHE A 30 8.53 -10.91 1.41
N ASN A 31 8.87 -10.04 2.37
CA ASN A 31 8.02 -8.91 2.73
C ASN A 31 8.26 -7.73 1.79
N VAL A 32 7.17 -7.13 1.32
CA VAL A 32 7.20 -5.89 0.55
C VAL A 32 6.58 -4.78 1.39
N THR A 33 7.40 -3.79 1.77
CA THR A 33 6.93 -2.61 2.52
C THR A 33 6.77 -1.43 1.57
N ILE A 34 5.54 -0.90 1.47
CA ILE A 34 5.22 0.28 0.65
C ILE A 34 5.03 1.49 1.57
N PRO A 35 5.87 2.54 1.49
CA PRO A 35 5.68 3.73 2.31
C PRO A 35 4.43 4.50 1.86
N LEU A 36 3.48 4.70 2.77
CA LEU A 36 2.24 5.44 2.51
C LEU A 36 2.33 6.94 2.83
N HIS A 37 3.48 7.39 3.35
CA HIS A 37 3.80 8.79 3.66
C HIS A 37 2.80 9.49 4.61
N GLY A 38 2.22 8.76 5.58
CA GLY A 38 1.35 9.33 6.60
C GLY A 38 0.07 10.00 6.07
N ARG A 39 -0.37 9.62 4.86
CA ARG A 39 -1.52 10.24 4.21
C ARG A 39 -2.82 9.81 4.88
N LEU A 40 -3.63 10.79 5.23
CA LEU A 40 -4.95 10.56 5.81
C LEU A 40 -5.88 9.92 4.77
N ALA A 41 -6.38 8.73 5.07
CA ALA A 41 -7.35 8.01 4.26
C ALA A 41 -8.14 7.02 5.13
N ARG A 42 -9.38 6.73 4.71
CA ARG A 42 -10.17 5.62 5.26
C ARG A 42 -10.11 4.38 4.35
N TYR A 43 -9.97 4.60 3.04
CA TYR A 43 -9.94 3.56 2.03
C TYR A 43 -8.62 3.62 1.25
N LEU A 44 -8.01 2.45 1.05
CA LEU A 44 -6.88 2.27 0.16
C LEU A 44 -7.28 1.36 -1.00
N LYS A 45 -6.88 1.74 -2.22
CA LYS A 45 -6.98 0.88 -3.41
C LYS A 45 -5.56 0.49 -3.82
N VAL A 46 -5.23 -0.79 -3.60
CA VAL A 46 -3.92 -1.36 -3.93
C VAL A 46 -4.06 -2.12 -5.25
N GLN A 47 -3.30 -1.69 -6.25
CA GLN A 47 -3.22 -2.34 -7.56
C GLN A 47 -1.85 -3.02 -7.69
N LEU A 48 -1.86 -4.35 -7.69
CA LEU A 48 -0.70 -5.19 -7.93
C LEU A 48 -0.65 -5.57 -9.41
N TYR A 49 0.53 -5.47 -10.00
CA TYR A 49 0.75 -5.81 -11.41
C TYR A 49 1.56 -7.11 -11.47
N PHE A 50 1.09 -8.04 -12.30
CA PHE A 50 1.76 -9.32 -12.50
C PHE A 50 3.12 -9.12 -13.18
N SER A 51 4.18 -9.58 -12.53
CA SER A 51 5.50 -9.75 -13.13
C SER A 51 5.73 -11.19 -13.65
N ALA A 52 4.83 -12.11 -13.30
CA ALA A 52 4.82 -13.51 -13.68
C ALA A 52 3.37 -14.02 -13.80
N ARG A 53 3.17 -15.32 -13.99
CA ARG A 53 1.81 -15.90 -14.15
C ARG A 53 0.91 -15.72 -12.92
N TRP A 54 1.49 -15.71 -11.73
CA TRP A 54 0.75 -15.65 -10.47
C TRP A 54 1.38 -14.63 -9.52
N ILE A 55 0.54 -14.00 -8.70
CA ILE A 55 0.96 -13.27 -7.51
C ILE A 55 0.49 -14.12 -6.33
N LEU A 56 1.42 -14.49 -5.46
CA LEU A 56 1.13 -15.21 -4.22
C LEU A 56 1.23 -14.22 -3.06
N LEU A 57 0.18 -14.12 -2.24
CA LEU A 57 0.16 -13.30 -1.03
C LEU A 57 -0.21 -14.20 0.15
N SER A 58 0.59 -14.17 1.21
CA SER A 58 0.27 -14.86 2.46
C SER A 58 -0.49 -13.95 3.43
N GLU A 59 -0.08 -12.68 3.51
CA GLU A 59 -0.62 -11.71 4.47
C GLU A 59 -0.52 -10.28 3.89
N VAL A 60 -1.45 -9.42 4.29
CA VAL A 60 -1.37 -7.98 4.08
C VAL A 60 -1.69 -7.29 5.41
N SER A 61 -0.79 -6.44 5.86
CA SER A 61 -0.90 -5.71 7.12
C SER A 61 -0.72 -4.20 6.88
N PHE A 62 -1.42 -3.39 7.67
CA PHE A 62 -1.38 -1.93 7.59
C PHE A 62 -0.91 -1.36 8.93
N ASP A 63 0.08 -0.47 8.88
CA ASP A 63 0.51 0.32 10.03
C ASP A 63 -0.05 1.74 9.88
N SER A 64 -0.99 2.10 10.74
CA SER A 64 -1.70 3.38 10.71
C SER A 64 -1.61 4.09 12.06
N GLY A 65 -1.30 5.38 12.05
CA GLY A 65 -1.36 6.22 13.24
C GLY A 65 -2.80 6.58 13.64
N ASN A 66 -2.99 6.90 14.92
CA ASN A 66 -4.24 7.47 15.40
C ASN A 66 -4.36 8.93 14.93
N LEU A 67 -5.53 9.31 14.43
CA LEU A 67 -5.89 10.72 14.32
C LEU A 67 -6.00 11.29 15.73
N GLN A 68 -4.98 12.01 16.18
CA GLN A 68 -5.15 12.93 17.32
C GLN A 68 -5.97 14.11 16.82
N THR A 69 -7.29 14.02 16.99
CA THR A 69 -8.15 15.21 16.95
C THR A 69 -7.79 16.09 18.14
N PHE A 70 -6.93 17.08 17.90
CA PHE A 70 -6.68 18.17 18.82
C PHE A 70 -7.92 19.07 18.85
N PHE A 71 -8.94 18.67 19.63
CA PHE A 71 -10.01 19.58 20.02
C PHE A 71 -9.63 20.17 21.39
N ASN A 72 -9.28 21.46 21.37
CA ASN A 72 -9.28 22.32 22.55
C ASN A 72 -10.69 22.88 22.77
#